data_AF-A0A957UYM9-F1
#
_entry.id   AF-A0A957UYM9-F1
#
_cell.length_a   1.000
_cell.length_b   1.000
_cell.length_c   1.000
_cell.angle_alpha   90.00
_cell.angle_beta   90.00
_cell.angle_gamma   90.00
#
_symmetry.space_group_name_H-M   'P 1'
#
loop_
_entity.id
_entity.type
_entity.pdbx_description
1 polymer ?
#
loop_
_entity_poly.entity_id
_entity_poly.type
_entity_poly.pdbx_seq_one_letter_code
_entity_poly.pdbx_strand_id
1 'polypeptide(L)'
;ADEHNFLDFFGELRKPVADADWDFVFDLVKDNLEHSNGDAPVDGQFYAAMVSTVGTAHANLIRDLPGQPRQRSQTVRQLPPAVQNYVREFARRHTPLRRYVARNTRNLLRKYVARGIVTEKVPRRKPKIERIDFQPEEAELYARVTEYISDFYRKYEAERKGLGFIMTVYRRRLTSSFYAARRSLERRRDWLRGQLSDAEAFTVEDAADLDELEE
;
A
#
# COMPACT_ATOMS: atom_id res chain seq x y z
N ALA A 1 4.45 15.91 -18.57
CA ALA A 1 5.13 15.01 -17.63
C ALA A 1 5.15 13.63 -18.26
N ASP A 2 6.33 13.03 -18.38
CA ASP A 2 6.48 11.65 -18.85
C ASP A 2 5.89 10.69 -17.79
N GLU A 3 5.08 9.73 -18.21
CA GLU A 3 4.47 8.72 -17.34
C GLU A 3 5.55 7.90 -16.59
N HIS A 4 6.70 7.68 -17.24
CA HIS A 4 7.82 6.94 -16.66
C HIS A 4 8.42 7.68 -15.46
N ASN A 5 8.70 8.99 -15.59
CA ASN A 5 9.23 9.79 -14.48
C ASN A 5 8.30 9.80 -13.26
N PHE A 6 6.98 9.75 -13.49
CA PHE A 6 6.01 9.66 -12.42
C PHE A 6 6.09 8.32 -11.67
N LEU A 7 6.14 7.20 -12.38
CA LEU A 7 6.26 5.88 -11.75
C LEU A 7 7.60 5.71 -11.05
N ASP A 8 8.68 6.18 -11.68
CA ASP A 8 10.03 6.13 -11.14
C ASP A 8 10.14 6.93 -9.84
N PHE A 9 9.48 8.08 -9.74
CA PHE A 9 9.42 8.86 -8.50
C PHE A 9 8.89 8.04 -7.32
N PHE A 10 7.76 7.35 -7.51
CA PHE A 10 7.22 6.48 -6.45
C PHE A 10 8.05 5.21 -6.26
N GLY A 11 8.74 4.73 -7.31
CA GLY A 11 9.75 3.69 -7.23
C GLY A 11 10.89 4.07 -6.28
N GLU A 12 11.50 5.24 -6.46
CA GLU A 12 12.56 5.76 -5.60
C GLU A 12 12.11 5.92 -4.15
N LEU A 13 10.88 6.42 -3.91
CA LEU A 13 10.36 6.60 -2.56
C LEU A 13 10.09 5.28 -1.81
N ARG A 14 9.95 4.16 -2.51
CA ARG A 14 9.80 2.81 -1.92
C ARG A 14 11.13 2.20 -1.51
N LYS A 15 12.24 2.60 -2.15
CA LYS A 15 13.58 2.10 -1.82
C LYS A 15 13.99 2.52 -0.39
N PRO A 16 14.94 1.81 0.25
CA PRO A 16 15.60 2.32 1.44
C PRO A 16 16.19 3.72 1.19
N VAL A 17 16.24 4.56 2.21
CA VAL A 17 16.73 5.96 2.07
C VAL A 17 18.15 6.02 1.53
N ALA A 18 18.98 5.03 1.85
CA ALA A 18 20.35 4.92 1.34
C ALA A 18 20.41 4.73 -0.18
N ASP A 19 19.46 4.01 -0.76
CA ASP A 19 19.51 3.56 -2.17
C ASP A 19 18.67 4.42 -3.10
N ALA A 20 17.80 5.27 -2.55
CA ALA A 20 16.97 6.18 -3.31
C ALA A 20 17.79 7.31 -3.96
N ASP A 21 17.46 7.64 -5.21
CA ASP A 21 17.98 8.82 -5.88
C ASP A 21 17.19 10.07 -5.44
N TRP A 22 17.69 10.72 -4.39
CA TRP A 22 17.06 11.94 -3.87
C TRP A 22 17.29 13.15 -4.75
N ASP A 23 18.28 13.12 -5.65
CA ASP A 23 18.48 14.22 -6.60
C ASP A 23 17.34 14.20 -7.62
N PHE A 24 17.05 13.05 -8.22
CA PHE A 24 15.88 12.85 -9.09
C PHE A 24 14.55 13.15 -8.40
N VAL A 25 14.33 12.60 -7.20
CA VAL A 25 13.09 12.82 -6.44
C VAL A 25 12.84 14.32 -6.22
N PHE A 26 13.87 15.06 -5.80
CA PHE A 26 13.71 16.47 -5.50
C PHE A 26 13.76 17.39 -6.73
N ASP A 27 14.28 16.93 -7.87
CA ASP A 27 14.08 17.63 -9.15
C ASP A 27 12.59 17.66 -9.49
N LEU A 28 11.88 16.53 -9.39
CA LEU A 28 10.43 16.47 -9.61
C LEU A 28 9.63 17.26 -8.56
N VAL A 29 10.06 17.23 -7.29
CA VAL A 29 9.44 18.06 -6.23
C VAL A 29 9.61 19.55 -6.54
N LYS A 30 10.81 19.97 -6.93
CA LYS A 30 11.11 21.35 -7.29
C LYS A 30 10.25 21.79 -8.47
N ASP A 31 10.18 20.99 -9.54
CA ASP A 31 9.34 21.28 -10.70
C ASP A 31 7.87 21.46 -10.28
N ASN A 32 7.34 20.57 -9.42
CA ASN A 32 5.98 20.71 -8.90
C ASN A 32 5.78 22.00 -8.08
N LEU A 33 6.75 22.37 -7.24
CA LEU A 33 6.70 23.60 -6.45
C LEU A 33 6.71 24.85 -7.35
N GLU A 34 7.52 24.88 -8.40
CA GLU A 34 7.58 25.99 -9.36
C GLU A 34 6.26 26.16 -10.14
N HIS A 35 5.60 25.06 -10.50
CA HIS A 35 4.30 25.08 -11.20
C HIS A 35 3.09 25.25 -10.29
N SER A 36 3.28 25.33 -8.97
CA SER A 36 2.19 25.36 -8.00
C SER A 36 1.50 26.73 -7.87
N ASN A 37 1.96 27.78 -8.57
CA ASN A 37 1.34 29.13 -8.60
C ASN A 37 0.98 29.69 -7.20
N GLY A 38 1.89 29.56 -6.22
CA GLY A 38 1.76 30.25 -4.94
C GLY A 38 0.90 29.55 -3.88
N ASP A 39 0.48 28.30 -4.09
CA ASP A 39 0.02 27.46 -2.97
C ASP A 39 1.18 27.29 -1.98
N ALA A 40 0.90 27.46 -0.67
CA ALA A 40 1.94 27.47 0.36
C ALA A 40 2.85 26.24 0.21
N PRO A 41 4.18 26.41 0.07
CA PRO A 41 5.09 25.33 -0.28
C PRO A 41 5.20 24.26 0.80
N VAL A 42 4.58 24.44 1.97
CA VAL A 42 4.46 23.47 3.04
C VAL A 42 3.15 23.70 3.80
N ASP A 43 2.37 22.65 4.03
CA ASP A 43 1.23 22.68 4.95
C ASP A 43 1.69 23.11 6.36
N GLY A 44 1.11 24.19 6.90
CA GLY A 44 1.53 24.76 8.18
C GLY A 44 1.43 23.79 9.36
N GLN A 45 0.46 22.86 9.33
CA GLN A 45 0.36 21.82 10.36
C GLN A 45 1.51 20.81 10.24
N PHE A 46 1.85 20.43 9.00
CA PHE A 46 2.97 19.54 8.75
C PHE A 46 4.30 20.19 9.14
N TYR A 47 4.50 21.48 8.84
CA TYR A 47 5.71 22.20 9.25
C TYR A 47 5.82 22.29 10.78
N ALA A 48 4.73 22.61 11.48
CA ALA A 48 4.73 22.63 12.95
C ALA A 48 5.04 21.26 13.55
N ALA A 49 4.46 20.18 13.01
CA ALA A 49 4.76 18.81 13.43
C ALA A 49 6.23 18.45 13.20
N MET A 50 6.76 18.78 12.02
CA MET A 50 8.17 18.58 11.67
C MET A 50 9.09 19.32 12.66
N VAL A 51 8.87 20.61 12.90
CA VAL A 51 9.66 21.40 13.86
C VAL A 51 9.61 20.79 15.26
N SER A 52 8.43 20.33 15.71
CA SER A 52 8.30 19.71 17.03
C SER A 52 9.09 18.40 17.20
N THR A 53 9.30 17.66 16.11
CA THR A 53 9.97 16.35 16.16
C THR A 53 11.47 16.44 15.86
N VAL A 54 11.87 17.19 14.83
CA VAL A 54 13.26 17.23 14.35
C VAL A 54 13.99 18.53 14.67
N GLY A 55 13.29 19.52 15.23
CA GLY A 55 13.82 20.84 15.52
C GLY A 55 13.85 21.76 14.29
N THR A 56 13.97 23.06 14.54
CA THR A 56 13.90 24.12 13.52
C THR A 56 15.02 24.03 12.48
N ALA A 57 16.23 23.63 12.88
CA ALA A 57 17.36 23.53 11.98
C ALA A 57 17.14 22.47 10.88
N HIS A 58 16.76 21.25 11.27
CA HIS A 58 16.45 20.18 10.32
C HIS A 58 15.20 20.49 9.49
N ALA A 59 14.17 21.10 10.11
CA ALA A 59 12.98 21.54 9.40
C ALA A 59 13.28 22.52 8.26
N ASN A 60 14.18 23.49 8.50
CA ASN A 60 14.62 24.42 7.47
C ASN A 60 15.47 23.73 6.41
N LEU A 61 16.38 22.84 6.82
CA LEU A 61 17.16 22.04 5.87
C LEU A 61 16.25 21.28 4.90
N ILE A 62 15.21 20.58 5.40
CA ILE A 62 14.26 19.85 4.56
C ILE A 62 13.51 20.79 3.61
N ARG A 63 13.07 21.95 4.08
CA ARG A 63 12.38 22.95 3.25
C ARG A 63 13.26 23.47 2.12
N ASP A 64 14.56 23.60 2.37
CA ASP A 64 15.49 24.21 1.43
C ASP A 64 16.15 23.17 0.49
N LEU A 65 15.95 21.86 0.73
CA LEU A 65 16.45 20.74 -0.10
C LEU A 65 16.10 20.87 -1.60
N PRO A 66 14.87 21.26 -2.02
CA PRO A 66 14.56 21.44 -3.44
C PRO A 66 15.50 22.45 -4.13
N GLY A 67 16.01 23.44 -3.39
CA GLY A 67 16.92 24.48 -3.89
C GLY A 67 18.39 24.09 -3.98
N GLN A 68 18.80 22.91 -3.50
CA GLN A 68 20.21 22.47 -3.45
C GLN A 68 20.48 21.33 -4.45
N PRO A 69 20.61 21.60 -5.76
CA PRO A 69 20.78 20.54 -6.75
C PRO A 69 22.11 19.80 -6.59
N ARG A 70 22.13 18.50 -6.96
CA ARG A 70 23.29 17.61 -7.06
C ARG A 70 23.94 17.16 -5.74
N GLN A 71 23.46 17.61 -4.59
CA GLN A 71 24.00 17.20 -3.28
C GLN A 71 22.93 16.53 -2.39
N ARG A 72 21.70 16.36 -2.89
CA ARG A 72 20.55 15.99 -2.06
C ARG A 72 20.68 14.56 -1.54
N SER A 73 21.11 13.62 -2.38
CA SER A 73 21.31 12.23 -1.97
C SER A 73 22.36 12.11 -0.88
N GLN A 74 23.47 12.84 -1.01
CA GLN A 74 24.52 12.85 0.01
C GLN A 74 24.03 13.47 1.32
N THR A 75 23.35 14.62 1.26
CA THR A 75 22.80 15.30 2.43
C THR A 75 21.80 14.40 3.16
N VAL A 76 20.82 13.83 2.45
CA VAL A 76 19.77 13.00 3.05
C VAL A 76 20.34 11.76 3.74
N ARG A 77 21.35 11.11 3.14
CA ARG A 77 22.02 9.94 3.74
C ARG A 77 22.71 10.26 5.07
N GLN A 78 23.18 11.48 5.26
CA GLN A 78 23.85 11.91 6.49
C GLN A 78 22.87 12.33 7.60
N LEU A 79 21.60 12.50 7.27
CA LEU A 79 20.60 12.91 8.26
C LEU A 79 20.20 11.75 9.19
N PRO A 80 19.81 12.04 10.45
CA PRO A 80 19.27 11.03 11.35
C PRO A 80 18.01 10.35 10.78
N PRO A 81 17.70 9.09 11.11
CA PRO A 81 16.55 8.36 10.57
C PRO A 81 15.21 9.08 10.76
N ALA A 82 15.01 9.75 11.90
CA ALA A 82 13.80 10.53 12.15
C ALA A 82 13.63 11.68 11.13
N VAL A 83 14.73 12.33 10.75
CA VAL A 83 14.74 13.43 9.77
C VAL A 83 14.56 12.89 8.36
N GLN A 84 15.19 11.76 8.02
CA GLN A 84 15.00 11.08 6.73
C GLN A 84 13.54 10.73 6.46
N ASN A 85 12.80 10.30 7.49
CA ASN A 85 11.36 10.06 7.38
C ASN A 85 10.60 11.33 6.99
N TYR A 86 10.94 12.48 7.59
CA TYR A 86 10.34 13.76 7.21
C TYR A 86 10.76 14.24 5.81
N VAL A 87 11.96 13.94 5.34
CA VAL A 87 12.38 14.17 3.94
C VAL A 87 11.49 13.40 2.97
N ARG A 88 11.30 12.10 3.22
CA ARG A 88 10.41 11.24 2.42
C ARG A 88 8.97 11.77 2.42
N GLU A 89 8.49 12.09 3.61
CA GLU A 89 7.13 12.61 3.81
C GLU A 89 6.94 14.00 3.21
N PHE A 90 7.99 14.82 3.13
CA PHE A 90 8.00 16.07 2.38
C PHE A 90 7.87 15.79 0.88
N ALA A 91 8.68 14.91 0.31
CA ALA A 91 8.61 14.58 -1.12
C ALA A 91 7.22 14.03 -1.52
N ARG A 92 6.66 13.10 -0.75
CA ARG A 92 5.30 12.54 -0.97
C ARG A 92 4.21 13.60 -0.96
N ARG A 93 4.39 14.63 -0.13
CA ARG A 93 3.43 15.73 0.05
C ARG A 93 3.46 16.76 -1.07
N HIS A 94 4.53 16.83 -1.86
CA HIS A 94 4.71 17.79 -2.94
C HIS A 94 4.67 17.09 -4.30
N THR A 95 3.58 16.37 -4.53
CA THR A 95 3.28 15.70 -5.81
C THR A 95 2.05 16.31 -6.46
N PRO A 96 1.97 16.35 -7.81
CA PRO A 96 0.80 16.84 -8.52
C PRO A 96 -0.48 16.09 -8.11
N LEU A 97 -0.38 14.77 -7.86
CA LEU A 97 -1.51 13.96 -7.43
C LEU A 97 -2.15 14.46 -6.14
N ARG A 98 -1.35 14.89 -5.15
CA ARG A 98 -1.93 15.38 -3.89
C ARG A 98 -2.73 16.68 -4.10
N ARG A 99 -2.38 17.48 -5.11
CA ARG A 99 -3.11 18.71 -5.48
C ARG A 99 -4.44 18.39 -6.18
N TYR A 100 -4.41 17.47 -7.14
CA TYR A 100 -5.59 17.19 -7.98
C TYR A 100 -6.51 16.09 -7.43
N VAL A 101 -6.01 15.20 -6.57
CA VAL A 101 -6.78 14.10 -5.98
C VAL A 101 -7.23 14.48 -4.57
N ALA A 102 -8.43 15.06 -4.48
CA ALA A 102 -9.10 15.27 -3.19
C ALA A 102 -9.82 13.98 -2.75
N ARG A 103 -9.41 13.41 -1.62
CA ARG A 103 -10.16 12.29 -0.98
C ARG A 103 -11.02 12.81 0.15
N ASN A 104 -12.33 12.72 -0.03
CA ASN A 104 -13.29 13.03 1.03
C ASN A 104 -13.57 11.80 1.88
N THR A 105 -13.06 11.79 3.12
CA THR A 105 -13.42 10.75 4.08
C THR A 105 -14.80 11.02 4.67
N ARG A 106 -15.52 9.97 5.10
CA ARG A 106 -16.80 10.13 5.82
C ARG A 106 -16.65 11.00 7.07
N ASN A 107 -15.49 11.00 7.72
CA ASN A 107 -15.20 11.86 8.86
C ASN A 107 -15.10 13.34 8.46
N LEU A 108 -14.45 13.65 7.34
CA LEU A 108 -14.40 15.01 6.80
C LEU A 108 -15.79 15.49 6.41
N LEU A 109 -16.55 14.67 5.67
CA LEU A 109 -17.92 15.00 5.28
C LEU A 109 -18.82 15.26 6.50
N ARG A 110 -18.68 14.50 7.59
CA ARG A 110 -19.41 14.77 8.84
C ARG A 110 -19.04 16.10 9.48
N LYS A 111 -17.76 16.50 9.44
CA LYS A 111 -17.32 17.81 9.91
C LYS A 111 -17.92 18.93 9.05
N TYR A 112 -18.03 18.71 7.74
CA TYR A 112 -18.66 19.66 6.83
C TYR A 112 -20.16 19.79 7.07
N VAL A 113 -20.86 18.68 7.33
CA VAL A 113 -22.27 18.70 7.77
C VAL A 113 -22.42 19.45 9.10
N ALA A 114 -21.55 19.19 10.09
CA ALA A 114 -21.59 19.88 11.37
C ALA A 114 -21.32 21.40 11.25
N ARG A 115 -20.62 21.82 10.20
CA ARG A 115 -20.35 23.23 9.88
C ARG A 115 -21.38 23.83 8.91
N GLY A 116 -22.38 23.07 8.46
CA GLY A 116 -23.39 23.52 7.50
C GLY A 116 -22.88 23.71 6.06
N ILE A 117 -21.69 23.20 5.71
CA ILE A 117 -21.12 23.30 4.35
C ILE A 117 -21.78 22.29 3.41
N VAL A 118 -22.11 21.10 3.93
CA VAL A 118 -22.75 19.99 3.22
C VAL A 118 -24.09 19.76 3.89
N THR A 119 -25.17 19.65 3.10
CA THR A 119 -26.54 19.49 3.64
C THR A 119 -26.99 18.03 3.62
N GLU A 120 -26.27 17.19 2.88
CA GLU A 120 -26.54 15.79 2.65
C GLU A 120 -26.22 14.93 3.88
N LYS A 121 -27.05 13.91 4.10
CA LYS A 121 -26.87 12.98 5.21
C LYS A 121 -25.74 11.99 4.92
N VAL A 122 -24.63 12.09 5.65
CA VAL A 122 -23.54 11.11 5.58
C VAL A 122 -23.97 9.78 6.22
N PRO A 123 -24.01 8.65 5.48
CA PRO A 123 -24.45 7.37 6.02
C PRO A 123 -23.58 6.85 7.17
N ARG A 124 -24.21 6.15 8.13
CA ARG A 124 -23.53 5.38 9.19
C ARG A 124 -23.72 3.89 8.91
N ARG A 125 -22.61 3.15 8.77
CA ARG A 125 -22.63 1.68 8.69
C ARG A 125 -22.72 1.11 10.11
N LYS A 126 -23.59 0.13 10.30
CA LYS A 126 -23.66 -0.70 11.52
C LYS A 126 -23.47 -2.16 11.09
N PRO A 127 -22.22 -2.62 10.84
CA PRO A 127 -22.00 -4.00 10.44
C PRO A 127 -22.45 -4.93 11.57
N LYS A 128 -23.11 -6.03 11.20
CA LYS A 128 -23.47 -7.11 12.11
C LYS A 128 -22.80 -8.38 11.61
N ILE A 129 -22.25 -9.15 12.53
CA ILE A 129 -21.70 -10.47 12.23
C ILE A 129 -22.83 -11.46 12.42
N GLU A 130 -23.35 -11.99 11.32
CA GLU A 130 -24.29 -13.10 11.34
C GLU A 130 -23.50 -14.40 11.10
N ARG A 131 -23.59 -15.34 12.02
CA ARG A 131 -22.98 -16.67 11.87
C ARG A 131 -23.96 -17.55 11.13
N ILE A 132 -23.50 -18.17 10.04
CA ILE A 132 -24.29 -19.09 9.24
C ILE A 132 -23.66 -20.46 9.45
N ASP A 133 -24.46 -21.42 9.91
CA ASP A 133 -24.02 -22.80 10.07
C ASP A 133 -23.97 -23.49 8.70
N PHE A 134 -22.97 -24.35 8.52
CA PHE A 134 -22.87 -25.16 7.30
C PHE A 134 -23.90 -26.28 7.30
N GLN A 135 -24.45 -26.59 6.13
CA GLN A 135 -25.10 -27.87 5.89
C GLN A 135 -24.07 -29.01 5.99
N PRO A 136 -24.49 -30.25 6.30
CA PRO A 136 -23.57 -31.37 6.44
C PRO A 136 -22.65 -31.58 5.23
N GLU A 137 -23.18 -31.44 4.01
CA GLU A 137 -22.44 -31.60 2.76
C GLU A 137 -21.42 -30.45 2.55
N GLU A 138 -21.79 -29.23 2.95
CA GLU A 138 -20.91 -28.07 2.89
C GLU A 138 -19.75 -28.20 3.88
N ALA A 139 -20.04 -28.67 5.09
CA ALA A 139 -19.04 -28.94 6.12
C ALA A 139 -18.06 -30.03 5.68
N GLU A 140 -18.57 -31.11 5.06
CA GLU A 140 -17.73 -32.19 4.52
C GLU A 140 -16.80 -31.67 3.40
N LEU A 141 -17.35 -30.93 2.43
CA LEU A 141 -16.56 -30.32 1.35
C LEU A 141 -15.48 -29.41 1.92
N TYR A 142 -15.84 -28.57 2.90
CA TYR A 142 -14.92 -27.65 3.55
C TYR A 142 -13.79 -28.39 4.28
N ALA A 143 -14.13 -29.46 5.00
CA ALA A 143 -13.16 -30.30 5.70
C ALA A 143 -12.19 -30.95 4.71
N ARG A 144 -12.68 -31.56 3.63
CA ARG A 144 -11.85 -32.22 2.60
C ARG A 144 -10.90 -31.26 1.89
N VAL A 145 -11.38 -30.07 1.53
CA VAL A 145 -10.53 -29.04 0.91
C VAL A 145 -9.47 -28.57 1.91
N THR A 146 -9.85 -28.34 3.17
CA THR A 146 -8.93 -27.92 4.22
C THR A 146 -7.86 -28.97 4.51
N GLU A 147 -8.23 -30.24 4.60
CA GLU A 147 -7.32 -31.37 4.81
C GLU A 147 -6.30 -31.48 3.67
N TYR A 148 -6.78 -31.51 2.41
CA TYR A 148 -5.92 -31.58 1.24
C TYR A 148 -4.87 -30.45 1.22
N ILE A 149 -5.31 -29.21 1.46
CA ILE A 149 -4.44 -28.04 1.49
C ILE A 149 -3.44 -28.15 2.64
N SER A 150 -3.89 -28.52 3.84
CA SER A 150 -3.04 -28.60 5.03
C SER A 150 -1.92 -29.63 4.86
N ASP A 151 -2.26 -30.82 4.35
CA ASP A 151 -1.29 -31.90 4.16
C ASP A 151 -0.33 -31.63 3.02
N PHE A 152 -0.82 -30.99 1.96
CA PHE A 152 0.01 -30.58 0.84
C PHE A 152 1.02 -29.51 1.26
N TYR A 153 0.57 -28.43 1.91
CA TYR A 153 1.47 -27.34 2.27
C TYR A 153 2.44 -27.69 3.39
N ARG A 154 2.05 -28.58 4.32
CA ARG A 154 3.00 -29.13 5.31
C ARG A 154 4.21 -29.79 4.65
N LYS A 155 4.03 -30.44 3.50
CA LYS A 155 5.13 -31.03 2.73
C LYS A 155 6.00 -29.95 2.06
N TYR A 156 5.40 -28.87 1.56
CA TYR A 156 6.11 -27.80 0.84
C TYR A 156 6.79 -26.78 1.76
N GLU A 157 6.30 -26.56 2.97
CA GLU A 157 6.91 -25.66 3.96
C GLU A 157 8.32 -26.13 4.36
N ALA A 158 8.58 -27.44 4.27
CA ALA A 158 9.91 -28.01 4.45
C ALA A 158 10.90 -27.63 3.32
N GLU A 159 10.40 -27.29 2.13
CA GLU A 159 11.21 -26.99 0.93
C GLU A 159 11.30 -25.47 0.64
N ARG A 160 10.24 -24.71 0.94
CA ARG A 160 10.19 -23.25 0.74
C ARG A 160 9.44 -22.58 1.90
N LYS A 161 10.05 -21.57 2.51
CA LYS A 161 9.42 -20.74 3.55
C LYS A 161 8.41 -19.78 2.90
N GLY A 162 7.23 -19.63 3.51
CA GLY A 162 6.19 -18.67 3.07
C GLY A 162 4.96 -19.26 2.38
N LEU A 163 4.88 -20.58 2.18
CA LEU A 163 3.69 -21.20 1.58
C LEU A 163 2.50 -21.37 2.54
N GLY A 164 2.70 -21.22 3.86
CA GLY A 164 1.62 -21.30 4.85
C GLY A 164 0.44 -20.36 4.60
N PHE A 165 0.65 -19.24 3.91
CA PHE A 165 -0.39 -18.25 3.60
C PHE A 165 -1.36 -18.69 2.50
N ILE A 166 -0.99 -19.67 1.66
CA ILE A 166 -1.86 -20.12 0.57
C ILE A 166 -3.10 -20.83 1.11
N MET A 167 -3.01 -21.45 2.29
CA MET A 167 -4.18 -22.01 2.97
C MET A 167 -5.26 -20.95 3.23
N THR A 168 -4.85 -19.74 3.60
CA THR A 168 -5.76 -18.61 3.87
C THR A 168 -6.44 -18.15 2.59
N VAL A 169 -5.70 -18.05 1.47
CA VAL A 169 -6.25 -17.68 0.16
C VAL A 169 -7.30 -18.70 -0.30
N TYR A 170 -7.02 -19.99 -0.19
CA TYR A 170 -7.99 -21.03 -0.56
C TYR A 170 -9.23 -21.01 0.36
N ARG A 171 -9.10 -20.75 1.67
CA ARG A 171 -10.26 -20.54 2.55
C ARG A 171 -11.08 -19.30 2.17
N ARG A 172 -10.42 -18.18 1.84
CA ARG A 172 -11.09 -16.94 1.39
C ARG A 172 -11.89 -17.21 0.12
N ARG A 173 -11.34 -17.97 -0.82
CA ARG A 173 -12.03 -18.35 -2.07
C ARG A 173 -13.18 -19.33 -1.85
N LEU A 174 -12.99 -20.31 -0.96
CA LEU A 174 -14.04 -21.27 -0.62
C LEU A 174 -15.26 -20.61 0.00
N THR A 175 -15.03 -19.54 0.79
CA THR A 175 -16.11 -18.77 1.42
C THR A 175 -16.67 -17.66 0.53
N SER A 176 -15.93 -17.17 -0.47
CA SER A 176 -16.38 -16.10 -1.36
C SER A 176 -17.09 -16.58 -2.62
N SER A 177 -16.72 -17.75 -3.18
CA SER A 177 -17.34 -18.31 -4.38
C SER A 177 -16.96 -19.76 -4.64
N PHE A 178 -17.96 -20.65 -4.75
CA PHE A 178 -17.74 -22.04 -5.18
C PHE A 178 -17.04 -22.14 -6.56
N TYR A 179 -17.32 -21.19 -7.46
CA TYR A 179 -16.63 -21.13 -8.75
C TYR A 179 -15.14 -20.84 -8.57
N ALA A 180 -14.78 -19.90 -7.69
CA ALA A 180 -13.39 -19.56 -7.40
C ALA A 180 -12.65 -20.74 -6.74
N ALA A 181 -13.32 -21.46 -5.83
CA ALA A 181 -12.78 -22.67 -5.22
C ALA A 181 -12.49 -23.76 -6.27
N ARG A 182 -13.46 -24.05 -7.14
CA ARG A 182 -13.30 -25.01 -8.25
C ARG A 182 -12.14 -24.62 -9.16
N ARG A 183 -12.07 -23.36 -9.61
CA ARG A 183 -10.99 -22.88 -10.48
C ARG A 183 -9.62 -22.99 -9.82
N SER A 184 -9.53 -22.73 -8.52
CA SER A 184 -8.27 -22.88 -7.77
C SER A 184 -7.82 -24.35 -7.75
N LEU A 185 -8.73 -25.29 -7.50
CA LEU A 185 -8.45 -26.72 -7.55
C LEU A 185 -8.11 -27.22 -8.97
N GLU A 186 -8.75 -26.68 -10.01
CA GLU A 186 -8.43 -27.01 -11.42
C GLU A 186 -7.04 -26.56 -11.81
N ARG A 187 -6.68 -25.29 -11.54
CA ARG A 187 -5.31 -24.80 -11.78
C ARG A 187 -4.28 -25.65 -11.04
N ARG A 188 -4.58 -26.01 -9.80
CA ARG A 188 -3.74 -26.89 -8.98
C ARG A 188 -3.56 -28.27 -9.60
N ARG A 189 -4.65 -28.89 -10.08
CA ARG A 189 -4.63 -30.17 -10.79
C ARG A 189 -3.78 -30.08 -12.06
N ASP A 190 -3.94 -29.03 -12.85
CA ASP A 190 -3.25 -28.86 -14.13
C ASP A 190 -1.74 -28.62 -13.91
N TRP A 191 -1.37 -27.88 -12.85
CA TRP A 191 0.02 -27.76 -12.41
C TRP A 191 0.62 -29.11 -11.96
N LEU A 192 -0.12 -29.90 -11.17
CA LEU A 192 0.32 -31.24 -10.76
C LEU A 192 0.51 -32.19 -11.95
N ARG A 193 -0.19 -31.94 -13.05
CA ARG A 193 -0.04 -32.67 -14.32
C ARG A 193 1.07 -32.13 -15.22
N GLY A 194 1.80 -31.10 -14.78
CA GLY A 194 2.84 -30.45 -15.57
C GLY A 194 2.29 -29.63 -16.74
N GLN A 195 1.00 -29.27 -16.73
CA GLN A 195 0.34 -28.50 -17.79
C GLN A 195 0.44 -26.99 -17.57
N LEU A 196 0.91 -26.56 -16.40
CA LEU A 196 1.10 -25.16 -16.01
C LEU A 196 2.49 -25.01 -15.37
N SER A 197 3.13 -23.88 -15.62
CA SER A 197 4.34 -23.48 -14.91
C SER A 197 4.03 -22.98 -13.49
N ASP A 198 5.06 -22.89 -12.63
CA ASP A 198 4.93 -22.34 -11.28
C ASP A 198 4.30 -20.93 -11.27
N ALA A 199 4.66 -20.08 -12.24
CA ALA A 199 4.15 -18.71 -12.35
C ALA A 199 2.67 -18.64 -12.77
N GLU A 200 2.15 -19.66 -13.45
CA GLU A 200 0.75 -19.72 -13.87
C GLU A 200 -0.14 -20.45 -12.84
N ALA A 201 0.46 -21.29 -12.00
CA ALA A 201 -0.23 -22.01 -10.94
C ALA A 201 -0.51 -21.15 -9.71
N PHE A 202 0.39 -20.22 -9.41
CA PHE A 202 0.23 -19.22 -8.34
C PHE A 202 -0.02 -17.86 -8.99
N THR A 203 -1.27 -17.41 -8.98
CA THR A 203 -1.66 -16.16 -9.63
C THR A 203 -1.13 -14.95 -8.87
N VAL A 204 -0.94 -13.82 -9.57
CA VAL A 204 -0.59 -12.53 -8.92
C VAL A 204 -1.63 -12.11 -7.88
N GLU A 205 -2.90 -12.53 -8.02
CA GLU A 205 -3.92 -12.39 -6.96
C GLU A 205 -3.59 -13.20 -5.71
N ASP A 206 -3.05 -14.42 -5.86
CA ASP A 206 -2.58 -15.22 -4.72
C ASP A 206 -1.42 -14.55 -3.99
N ALA A 207 -0.68 -13.64 -4.63
CA ALA A 207 0.40 -12.84 -4.04
C ALA A 207 -0.11 -11.50 -3.49
N ALA A 208 -1.03 -10.82 -4.17
CA ALA A 208 -1.63 -9.55 -3.73
C ALA A 208 -2.54 -9.71 -2.51
N ASP A 209 -3.24 -10.85 -2.39
CA ASP A 209 -3.98 -11.22 -1.17
C ASP A 209 -3.04 -11.46 0.04
N LEU A 210 -1.73 -11.67 -0.19
CA LEU A 210 -0.73 -11.80 0.89
C LEU A 210 -0.40 -10.43 1.48
N ASP A 211 -0.21 -9.42 0.62
CA ASP A 211 0.12 -8.05 1.03
C ASP A 211 -1.02 -7.40 1.85
N GLU A 212 -2.28 -7.73 1.58
CA GLU A 212 -3.45 -7.26 2.36
C GLU A 212 -3.53 -7.86 3.77
N LEU A 213 -2.88 -9.01 4.02
CA LEU A 213 -2.95 -9.74 5.29
C LEU A 213 -1.76 -9.47 6.22
N GLU A 214 -0.71 -8.80 5.71
CA GLU A 214 0.44 -8.33 6.48
C GLU A 214 0.24 -6.91 7.07
N GLU A 215 -0.84 -6.20 6.69
CA GLU A 215 -1.31 -4.92 7.28
C GLU A 215 -2.32 -5.11 8.42
#